data_AF-A0A499V4X5-F1
#
_entry.id   AF-A0A499V4X5-F1
#
_cell.length_a   1.000
_cell.length_b   1.000
_cell.length_c   1.000
_cell.angle_alpha   90.00
_cell.angle_beta   90.00
_cell.angle_gamma   90.00
#
_symmetry.space_group_name_H-M   'P 1'
#
loop_
_entity.id
_entity.type
_entity.pdbx_description
1 polymer ?
#
loop_
_entity_poly.entity_id
_entity_poly.type
_entity_poly.pdbx_seq_one_letter_code
_entity_poly.pdbx_strand_id
1 'polypeptide(L)'
;MLGSFLEMLVVIPAFNPGGTFAYSSSVPGAGSATPGAGELLLHYTVGLVTPDTKAQTVLALLSVTGFLAVRSPLLWAALPTLLWRFASDNQAYWGTGYHYSAVLMPVLFAAFVDALTRPGPVRYALAASAAVTVLLLPQFPLWQLTQPATWHTDSRLASARRLMDRIPDGATVAASNRLVPQLTNRARVSVFGLGGSRPDAEWIIDDSAQPQGWPIAPDDDRRLLSEVRNNGRYRTVADQDGYVLLQRRP
;
A
#
# COMPACT_ATOMS: atom_id res chain seq x y z
N MET A 1 8.43 -17.79 18.29
CA MET A 1 9.57 -16.88 18.54
C MET A 1 10.79 -17.29 17.72
N LEU A 2 11.42 -18.45 17.94
CA LEU A 2 12.61 -18.87 17.17
C LEU A 2 12.37 -18.91 15.64
N GLY A 3 11.21 -19.43 15.22
CA GLY A 3 10.82 -19.45 13.80
C GLY A 3 10.75 -18.06 13.17
N SER A 4 10.15 -17.09 13.87
CA SER A 4 10.07 -15.69 13.40
C SER A 4 11.45 -15.04 13.27
N PHE A 5 12.39 -15.33 14.18
CA PHE A 5 13.77 -14.87 14.05
C PHE A 5 14.50 -15.52 12.88
N LEU A 6 14.32 -16.84 12.68
CA LEU A 6 14.87 -17.54 11.53
C LEU A 6 14.34 -16.94 10.21
N GLU A 7 13.04 -16.67 10.14
CA GLU A 7 12.41 -16.05 8.98
C GLU A 7 12.97 -14.65 8.70
N MET A 8 12.96 -13.78 9.72
CA MET A 8 13.36 -12.37 9.56
C MET A 8 14.87 -12.19 9.34
N LEU A 9 15.70 -13.02 9.97
CA LEU A 9 17.16 -12.83 9.96
C LEU A 9 17.89 -13.73 8.95
N VAL A 10 17.27 -14.82 8.50
CA VAL A 10 17.93 -15.79 7.61
C VAL A 10 17.13 -16.01 6.33
N VAL A 11 15.88 -16.47 6.44
CA VAL A 11 15.11 -16.89 5.25
C VAL A 11 14.82 -15.70 4.33
N ILE A 12 14.20 -14.64 4.83
CA ILE A 12 13.82 -13.49 4.00
C ILE A 12 15.06 -12.78 3.44
N PRO A 13 16.11 -12.49 4.24
CA PRO A 13 17.35 -11.92 3.71
C PRO A 13 18.02 -12.77 2.63
N ALA A 14 17.96 -14.11 2.72
CA ALA A 14 18.57 -15.01 1.74
C ALA A 14 17.92 -14.92 0.34
N PHE A 15 16.64 -14.51 0.27
CA PHE A 15 15.93 -14.30 -1.01
C PHE A 15 15.93 -12.84 -1.47
N ASN A 16 16.40 -11.90 -0.64
CA ASN A 16 16.53 -10.50 -1.02
C ASN A 16 17.90 -10.28 -1.67
N PRO A 17 18.00 -9.75 -2.92
CA PRO A 17 19.29 -9.42 -3.53
C PRO A 17 20.17 -8.48 -2.68
N GLY A 18 19.54 -7.65 -1.84
CA GLY A 18 20.23 -6.78 -0.90
C GLY A 18 20.68 -7.46 0.41
N GLY A 19 20.42 -8.76 0.59
CA GLY A 19 20.83 -9.52 1.77
C GLY A 19 20.21 -9.06 3.09
N THR A 20 19.11 -8.29 3.04
CA THR A 20 18.50 -7.66 4.20
C THR A 20 17.01 -7.94 4.29
N PHE A 21 16.44 -7.78 5.48
CA PHE A 21 14.99 -7.76 5.66
C PHE A 21 14.45 -6.43 5.14
N ALA A 22 13.72 -6.42 4.03
CA ALA A 22 13.32 -5.20 3.32
C ALA A 22 12.48 -4.21 4.16
N TYR A 23 11.84 -4.68 5.24
CA TYR A 23 11.03 -3.86 6.14
C TYR A 23 11.80 -3.35 7.37
N SER A 24 13.10 -3.64 7.50
CA SER A 24 13.91 -3.12 8.61
C SER A 24 13.93 -1.59 8.63
N SER A 25 13.90 -0.94 7.47
CA SER A 25 13.82 0.52 7.32
C SER A 25 12.49 1.13 7.81
N SER A 26 11.47 0.30 8.02
CA SER A 26 10.18 0.75 8.57
C SER A 26 10.17 0.75 10.10
N VAL A 27 11.24 0.30 10.75
CA VAL A 27 11.40 0.27 12.21
C VAL A 27 12.01 1.59 12.69
N PRO A 28 11.46 2.20 13.76
CA PRO A 28 12.01 3.42 14.36
C PRO A 28 13.50 3.30 14.67
N GLY A 29 14.27 4.29 14.23
CA GLY A 29 15.71 4.34 14.50
C GLY A 29 16.56 3.43 13.60
N ALA A 30 16.00 2.90 12.51
CA ALA A 30 16.78 2.20 11.47
C ALA A 30 17.73 3.11 10.66
N GLY A 31 17.74 4.43 10.94
CA GLY A 31 18.71 5.39 10.43
C GLY A 31 20.02 5.43 11.24
N SER A 32 21.01 6.16 10.76
CA SER A 32 22.37 6.23 11.34
C SER A 32 22.49 6.98 12.69
N ALA A 33 21.38 7.45 13.26
CA ALA A 33 21.34 8.11 14.55
C ALA A 33 20.55 7.24 15.54
N THR A 34 21.22 6.72 16.57
CA THR A 34 20.56 6.02 17.67
C THR A 34 19.64 7.00 18.40
N PRO A 35 18.31 6.78 18.41
CA PRO A 35 17.38 7.71 19.05
C PRO A 35 17.68 7.80 20.55
N GLY A 36 17.61 9.00 21.12
CA GLY A 36 17.78 9.18 22.56
C GLY A 36 16.66 8.49 23.35
N ALA A 37 16.91 8.12 24.62
CA ALA A 37 15.89 7.49 25.46
C ALA A 37 14.60 8.33 25.58
N GLY A 38 14.71 9.65 25.62
CA GLY A 38 13.57 10.57 25.62
C GLY A 38 12.78 10.58 24.30
N GLU A 39 13.47 10.41 23.17
CA GLU A 39 12.85 10.34 21.84
C GLU A 39 12.11 9.01 21.67
N LEU A 40 12.69 7.91 22.11
CA LEU A 40 12.02 6.61 22.17
C LEU A 40 10.79 6.66 23.09
N LEU A 41 10.93 7.28 24.27
CA LEU A 41 9.79 7.45 25.19
C LEU A 41 8.67 8.25 24.53
N LEU A 42 8.98 9.39 23.89
CA LEU A 42 7.97 10.18 23.18
C LEU A 42 7.33 9.38 22.04
N HIS A 43 8.13 8.67 21.24
CA HIS A 43 7.68 7.86 20.11
C HIS A 43 6.71 6.74 20.53
N TYR A 44 7.06 6.00 21.58
CA TYR A 44 6.26 4.89 22.11
C TYR A 44 5.18 5.31 23.12
N THR A 45 4.96 6.61 23.32
CA THR A 45 3.85 7.12 24.16
C THR A 45 2.95 8.07 23.36
N VAL A 46 3.37 9.32 23.18
CA VAL A 46 2.63 10.35 22.43
C VAL A 46 2.60 10.01 20.94
N GLY A 47 3.75 9.58 20.39
CA GLY A 47 3.91 9.21 18.99
C GLY A 47 3.11 8.00 18.55
N LEU A 48 2.55 7.19 19.46
CA LEU A 48 1.61 6.12 19.09
C LEU A 48 0.23 6.67 18.72
N VAL A 49 -0.10 7.89 19.16
CA VAL A 49 -1.41 8.51 18.96
C VAL A 49 -1.31 9.78 18.08
N THR A 50 -0.11 10.33 17.92
CA THR A 50 0.20 11.43 16.98
C THR A 50 1.03 10.92 15.78
N PRO A 51 0.84 11.46 14.56
CA PRO A 51 -0.08 12.52 14.17
C PRO A 51 -1.57 12.10 14.24
N ASP A 52 -2.46 13.09 14.12
CA ASP A 52 -3.93 12.97 14.21
C ASP A 52 -4.51 11.80 13.40
N THR A 53 -3.89 11.44 12.28
CA THR A 53 -4.26 10.29 11.44
C THR A 53 -4.33 8.96 12.22
N LYS A 54 -3.44 8.74 13.21
CA LYS A 54 -3.45 7.51 14.03
C LYS A 54 -4.69 7.46 14.93
N ALA A 55 -4.98 8.58 15.60
CA ALA A 55 -6.19 8.73 16.40
C ALA A 55 -7.46 8.60 15.54
N GLN A 56 -7.51 9.27 14.39
CA GLN A 56 -8.62 9.15 13.43
C GLN A 56 -8.84 7.71 12.98
N THR A 57 -7.77 6.94 12.78
CA THR A 57 -7.86 5.52 12.40
C THR A 57 -8.49 4.68 13.53
N VAL A 58 -8.07 4.88 14.78
CA VAL A 58 -8.68 4.19 15.93
C VAL A 58 -10.15 4.60 16.09
N LEU A 59 -10.46 5.89 15.96
CA LEU A 59 -11.83 6.38 16.00
C LEU A 59 -12.69 5.77 14.90
N ALA A 60 -12.18 5.71 13.66
CA ALA A 60 -12.89 5.10 12.54
C ALA A 60 -13.16 3.60 12.80
N LEU A 61 -12.15 2.86 13.30
CA LEU A 61 -12.30 1.45 13.67
C LEU A 61 -13.41 1.27 14.72
N LEU A 62 -13.36 2.01 15.84
CA LEU A 62 -14.33 1.85 16.91
C LEU A 62 -15.74 2.33 16.49
N SER A 63 -15.83 3.38 15.68
CA SER A 63 -17.10 3.96 15.22
C SER A 63 -17.92 2.98 14.41
N VAL A 64 -17.29 2.13 13.58
CA VAL A 64 -17.98 1.09 12.81
C VAL A 64 -18.72 0.10 13.72
N THR A 65 -18.28 -0.08 14.96
CA THR A 65 -18.94 -0.94 15.97
C THR A 65 -19.82 -0.15 16.94
N GLY A 66 -20.08 1.13 16.68
CA GLY A 66 -20.76 2.01 17.64
C GLY A 66 -20.06 2.08 19.00
N PHE A 67 -18.73 1.91 19.02
CA PHE A 67 -17.88 1.79 20.21
C PHE A 67 -18.16 0.59 21.12
N LEU A 68 -19.05 -0.32 20.72
CA LEU A 68 -19.46 -1.43 21.57
C LEU A 68 -18.35 -2.48 21.73
N ALA A 69 -17.49 -2.65 20.73
CA ALA A 69 -16.37 -3.59 20.76
C ALA A 69 -15.40 -3.36 21.94
N VAL A 70 -15.31 -2.14 22.47
CA VAL A 70 -14.48 -1.80 23.65
C VAL A 70 -14.87 -2.59 24.89
N ARG A 71 -16.11 -3.08 24.97
CA ARG A 71 -16.56 -3.89 26.11
C ARG A 71 -16.01 -5.32 26.08
N SER A 72 -15.52 -5.81 24.94
CA SER A 72 -15.05 -7.18 24.79
C SER A 72 -13.53 -7.31 24.99
N PRO A 73 -13.07 -8.31 25.75
CA PRO A 73 -11.63 -8.60 25.85
C PRO A 73 -11.03 -9.08 24.52
N LEU A 74 -11.84 -9.49 23.54
CA LEU A 74 -11.33 -9.87 22.22
C LEU A 74 -10.65 -8.70 21.50
N LEU A 75 -11.01 -7.45 21.84
CA LEU A 75 -10.36 -6.28 21.27
C LEU A 75 -8.86 -6.22 21.58
N TRP A 76 -8.40 -6.82 22.69
CA TRP A 76 -6.97 -6.89 23.02
C TRP A 76 -6.14 -7.60 21.94
N ALA A 77 -6.75 -8.52 21.18
CA ALA A 77 -6.07 -9.19 20.08
C ALA A 77 -5.74 -8.25 18.90
N ALA A 78 -6.36 -7.07 18.82
CA ALA A 78 -6.04 -6.05 17.82
C ALA A 78 -4.81 -5.22 18.21
N LEU A 79 -4.42 -5.19 19.49
CA LEU A 79 -3.35 -4.32 19.96
C LEU A 79 -2.00 -4.61 19.35
N PRO A 80 -1.52 -5.87 19.23
CA PRO A 80 -0.20 -6.12 18.65
C PRO A 80 -0.08 -5.49 17.26
N THR A 81 -1.14 -5.65 16.43
CA THR A 81 -1.21 -5.07 15.09
C THR A 81 -1.26 -3.55 15.11
N LEU A 82 -2.05 -2.93 16.00
CA LEU A 82 -2.10 -1.47 16.11
C LEU A 82 -0.78 -0.87 16.60
N LEU A 83 -0.13 -1.52 17.57
CA LEU A 83 1.10 -1.05 18.18
C LEU A 83 2.26 -1.01 17.19
N TRP A 84 2.55 -2.13 16.49
CA TRP A 84 3.64 -2.13 15.52
C TRP A 84 3.34 -1.18 14.35
N ARG A 85 2.08 -1.15 13.90
CA ARG A 85 1.60 -0.32 12.79
C ARG A 85 1.81 1.17 13.08
N PHE A 86 1.49 1.62 14.29
CA PHE A 86 1.65 3.01 14.71
C PHE A 86 3.06 3.33 15.20
N ALA A 87 3.82 2.34 15.63
CA ALA A 87 5.24 2.52 15.90
C ALA A 87 6.06 2.68 14.62
N SER A 88 5.64 2.14 13.48
CA SER A 88 6.43 2.21 12.24
C SER A 88 6.61 3.65 11.72
N ASP A 89 7.77 3.94 11.12
CA ASP A 89 8.05 5.21 10.43
C ASP A 89 7.37 5.31 9.05
N ASN A 90 6.77 4.21 8.57
CA ASN A 90 6.06 4.19 7.31
C ASN A 90 4.64 4.74 7.47
N GLN A 91 4.44 5.98 7.02
CA GLN A 91 3.15 6.68 7.10
C GLN A 91 2.01 5.96 6.38
N ALA A 92 2.31 5.13 5.36
CA ALA A 92 1.30 4.34 4.66
C ALA A 92 0.58 3.36 5.60
N TYR A 93 1.21 2.98 6.71
CA TYR A 93 0.60 2.11 7.71
C TYR A 93 -0.39 2.85 8.59
N TRP A 94 -0.29 4.16 8.80
CA TRP A 94 -1.03 4.83 9.87
C TRP A 94 -2.51 5.03 9.59
N GLY A 95 -2.87 5.28 8.33
CA GLY A 95 -4.23 5.65 7.92
C GLY A 95 -5.07 4.53 7.31
N THR A 96 -6.27 4.87 6.86
CA THR A 96 -7.22 3.95 6.19
C THR A 96 -7.07 3.90 4.66
N GLY A 97 -6.13 4.67 4.09
CA GLY A 97 -5.92 4.73 2.63
C GLY A 97 -5.41 3.43 2.01
N TYR A 98 -4.88 2.52 2.83
CA TYR A 98 -4.44 1.18 2.43
C TYR A 98 -5.16 0.10 3.25
N HIS A 99 -5.05 -1.14 2.80
CA HIS A 99 -5.77 -2.30 3.33
C HIS A 99 -5.26 -2.81 4.69
N TYR A 100 -4.34 -2.11 5.37
CA TYR A 100 -3.79 -2.54 6.67
C TYR A 100 -4.86 -2.69 7.75
N SER A 101 -5.96 -1.94 7.64
CA SER A 101 -7.10 -2.09 8.55
C SER A 101 -7.92 -3.36 8.31
N ALA A 102 -7.81 -4.02 7.15
CA ALA A 102 -8.61 -5.20 6.82
C ALA A 102 -8.33 -6.38 7.77
N VAL A 103 -7.07 -6.54 8.20
CA VAL A 103 -6.66 -7.61 9.14
C VAL A 103 -7.28 -7.40 10.54
N LEU A 104 -7.61 -6.17 10.91
CA LEU A 104 -8.24 -5.84 12.19
C LEU A 104 -9.75 -6.13 12.19
N MET A 105 -10.40 -6.16 11.03
CA MET A 105 -11.85 -6.26 10.93
C MET A 105 -12.42 -7.53 11.58
N PRO A 106 -11.88 -8.74 11.33
CA PRO A 106 -12.41 -9.95 11.97
C PRO A 106 -12.34 -9.89 13.50
N VAL A 107 -11.23 -9.37 14.06
CA VAL A 107 -11.06 -9.20 15.51
C VAL A 107 -12.08 -8.20 16.06
N LEU A 108 -12.22 -7.06 15.38
CA LEU A 108 -13.12 -5.98 15.77
C LEU A 108 -14.59 -6.43 15.72
N PHE A 109 -15.00 -7.16 14.69
CA PHE A 109 -16.35 -7.71 14.57
C PHE A 109 -16.61 -8.85 15.57
N ALA A 110 -15.62 -9.69 15.86
CA ALA A 110 -15.74 -10.69 16.93
C ALA A 110 -15.94 -10.02 18.30
N ALA A 111 -15.16 -8.98 18.59
CA ALA A 111 -15.30 -8.17 19.80
C ALA A 111 -16.67 -7.45 19.86
N PHE A 112 -17.17 -6.97 18.72
CA PHE A 112 -18.48 -6.36 18.63
C PHE A 112 -19.60 -7.36 18.94
N VAL A 113 -19.56 -8.55 18.34
CA VAL A 113 -20.55 -9.62 18.57
C VAL A 113 -20.50 -10.12 20.01
N ASP A 114 -19.32 -10.35 20.58
CA ASP A 114 -19.17 -10.71 22.00
C ASP A 114 -19.81 -9.65 22.91
N ALA A 115 -19.58 -8.37 22.62
CA ALA A 115 -20.14 -7.28 23.41
C ALA A 115 -21.67 -7.14 23.30
N LEU A 116 -22.30 -7.62 22.22
CA LEU A 116 -23.76 -7.65 22.06
C LEU A 116 -24.44 -8.66 22.99
N THR A 117 -23.72 -9.65 23.53
CA THR A 117 -24.26 -10.64 24.48
C THR A 117 -24.45 -10.07 25.89
N ARG A 118 -23.91 -8.88 26.15
CA ARG A 118 -23.94 -8.22 27.46
C ARG A 118 -25.17 -7.31 27.59
N PRO A 119 -25.73 -7.15 28.80
CA PRO A 119 -26.86 -6.25 29.01
C PRO A 119 -26.51 -4.81 28.66
N GLY A 120 -27.40 -4.14 27.90
CA GLY A 120 -27.21 -2.75 27.50
C GLY A 120 -28.10 -2.31 26.35
N PRO A 121 -27.95 -1.05 25.88
CA PRO A 121 -28.74 -0.44 24.80
C PRO A 121 -28.35 -0.97 23.41
N VAL A 122 -28.39 -2.29 23.20
CA VAL A 122 -27.94 -2.98 21.98
C VAL A 122 -28.56 -2.39 20.70
N ARG A 123 -29.86 -2.07 20.72
CA ARG A 123 -30.55 -1.48 19.57
C ARG A 123 -29.93 -0.15 19.12
N TYR A 124 -29.56 0.72 20.06
CA TYR A 124 -28.93 2.00 19.75
C TYR A 124 -27.51 1.82 19.23
N ALA A 125 -26.75 0.85 19.77
CA ALA A 125 -25.41 0.53 19.28
C ALA A 125 -25.43 -0.02 17.84
N LEU A 126 -26.38 -0.91 17.53
CA LEU A 126 -26.59 -1.42 16.18
C LEU A 126 -27.03 -0.31 15.21
N ALA A 127 -27.95 0.56 15.64
CA ALA A 127 -28.38 1.72 14.84
C ALA A 127 -27.21 2.68 14.57
N ALA A 128 -26.37 2.95 15.58
CA ALA A 128 -25.17 3.77 15.43
C ALA A 128 -24.15 3.13 14.47
N SER A 129 -23.88 1.83 14.61
CA SER A 129 -23.01 1.07 13.71
C SER A 129 -23.50 1.10 12.25
N ALA A 130 -24.79 0.88 12.04
CA ALA A 130 -25.41 0.95 10.72
C ALA A 130 -25.33 2.37 10.14
N ALA A 131 -25.63 3.39 10.95
CA ALA A 131 -25.55 4.79 10.53
C ALA A 131 -24.13 5.19 10.14
N VAL A 132 -23.13 4.85 10.96
CA VAL A 132 -21.71 5.10 10.65
C VAL A 132 -21.31 4.38 9.35
N THR A 133 -21.71 3.12 9.18
CA THR A 133 -21.41 2.36 7.96
C THR A 133 -21.98 3.06 6.73
N VAL A 134 -23.26 3.46 6.77
CA VAL A 134 -23.92 4.19 5.67
C VAL A 134 -23.23 5.52 5.38
N LEU A 135 -22.87 6.28 6.42
CA LEU A 135 -22.17 7.56 6.28
C LEU A 135 -20.77 7.40 5.67
N LEU A 136 -20.09 6.29 5.97
CA LEU A 136 -18.76 6.00 5.47
C LEU A 136 -18.76 5.44 4.05
N LEU A 137 -19.85 4.79 3.58
CA LEU A 137 -19.93 4.16 2.27
C LEU A 137 -19.32 5.01 1.14
N PRO A 138 -19.64 6.32 0.99
CA PRO A 138 -19.12 7.15 -0.10
C PRO A 138 -17.59 7.31 -0.12
N GLN A 139 -16.92 7.10 1.01
CA GLN A 139 -15.48 7.21 1.15
C GLN A 139 -14.74 5.93 0.74
N PHE A 140 -15.45 4.83 0.49
CA PHE A 140 -14.85 3.52 0.21
C PHE A 140 -15.15 3.03 -1.22
N PRO A 141 -14.31 2.12 -1.76
CA PRO A 141 -14.43 1.63 -3.14
C PRO A 141 -15.79 1.02 -3.51
N LEU A 142 -16.56 0.51 -2.53
CA LEU A 142 -17.90 -0.01 -2.79
C LEU A 142 -18.86 1.05 -3.34
N TRP A 143 -18.66 2.33 -2.98
CA TRP A 143 -19.45 3.41 -3.56
C TRP A 143 -19.20 3.60 -5.04
N GLN A 144 -18.03 3.23 -5.55
CA GLN A 144 -17.75 3.33 -6.98
C GLN A 144 -18.70 2.44 -7.79
N LEU A 145 -19.23 1.36 -7.23
CA LEU A 145 -20.20 0.49 -7.92
C LEU A 145 -21.50 1.23 -8.29
N THR A 146 -21.86 2.29 -7.54
CA THR A 146 -23.05 3.10 -7.83
C THR A 146 -22.77 4.18 -8.90
N GLN A 147 -21.50 4.41 -9.23
CA GLN A 147 -21.09 5.43 -10.17
C GLN A 147 -21.07 4.86 -11.60
N PRO A 148 -21.81 5.44 -12.56
CA PRO A 148 -21.80 4.97 -13.95
C PRO A 148 -20.41 4.94 -14.57
N ALA A 149 -19.54 5.88 -14.19
CA ALA A 149 -18.16 5.98 -14.69
C ALA A 149 -17.34 4.71 -14.45
N THR A 150 -17.58 3.98 -13.35
CA THR A 150 -16.89 2.73 -13.01
C THR A 150 -17.09 1.63 -14.04
N TRP A 151 -18.22 1.67 -14.75
CA TRP A 151 -18.62 0.67 -15.73
C TRP A 151 -18.23 1.07 -17.17
N HIS A 152 -17.66 2.25 -17.37
CA HIS A 152 -17.20 2.71 -18.68
C HIS A 152 -15.70 2.46 -18.82
N THR A 153 -15.29 1.96 -19.99
CA THR A 153 -13.86 1.84 -20.29
C THR A 153 -13.31 3.20 -20.72
N ASP A 154 -12.40 3.73 -19.92
CA ASP A 154 -11.66 4.95 -20.23
C ASP A 154 -10.84 4.78 -21.53
N SER A 155 -10.85 5.79 -22.40
CA SER A 155 -10.03 5.83 -23.61
C SER A 155 -8.55 5.65 -23.30
N ARG A 156 -8.11 6.17 -22.15
CA ARG A 156 -6.74 6.01 -21.66
C ARG A 156 -6.41 4.55 -21.32
N LEU A 157 -7.34 3.80 -20.72
CA LEU A 157 -7.16 2.37 -20.47
C LEU A 157 -7.04 1.58 -21.79
N ALA A 158 -7.82 1.95 -22.81
CA ALA A 158 -7.69 1.34 -24.13
C ALA A 158 -6.31 1.61 -24.75
N SER A 159 -5.76 2.83 -24.59
CA SER A 159 -4.40 3.15 -25.03
C SER A 159 -3.33 2.38 -24.26
N ALA A 160 -3.46 2.26 -22.93
CA ALA A 160 -2.55 1.44 -22.13
C ALA A 160 -2.50 -0.02 -22.63
N ARG A 161 -3.67 -0.63 -22.89
CA ARG A 161 -3.76 -2.00 -23.43
C ARG A 161 -3.08 -2.11 -24.80
N ARG A 162 -3.40 -1.21 -25.74
CA ARG A 162 -2.77 -1.19 -27.08
C ARG A 162 -1.25 -1.06 -27.02
N LEU A 163 -0.72 -0.25 -26.11
CA LEU A 163 0.73 -0.12 -25.93
C LEU A 163 1.35 -1.37 -25.33
N MET A 164 0.69 -1.96 -24.32
CA MET A 164 1.11 -3.24 -23.75
C MET A 164 1.12 -4.35 -24.81
N ASP A 165 0.12 -4.45 -25.68
CA ASP A 165 0.03 -5.49 -26.73
C ASP A 165 1.19 -5.46 -27.73
N ARG A 166 1.94 -4.35 -27.81
CA ARG A 166 3.15 -4.24 -28.65
C ARG A 166 4.38 -4.88 -28.02
N ILE A 167 4.34 -5.17 -26.72
CA ILE A 167 5.40 -5.84 -26.00
C ILE A 167 5.30 -7.35 -26.32
N PRO A 168 6.36 -7.99 -26.83
CA PRO A 168 6.37 -9.42 -27.12
C PRO A 168 6.21 -10.27 -25.86
N ASP A 169 5.64 -11.47 -26.03
CA ASP A 169 5.60 -12.47 -24.96
C ASP A 169 7.02 -12.95 -24.60
N GLY A 170 7.24 -13.24 -23.32
CA GLY A 170 8.54 -13.62 -22.75
C GLY A 170 9.51 -12.47 -22.52
N ALA A 171 9.22 -11.26 -23.03
CA ALA A 171 10.09 -10.10 -22.91
C ALA A 171 10.31 -9.66 -21.45
N THR A 172 11.42 -8.99 -21.21
CA THR A 172 11.67 -8.31 -19.92
C THR A 172 11.13 -6.89 -19.96
N VAL A 173 10.32 -6.51 -18.97
CA VAL A 173 9.62 -5.22 -18.95
C VAL A 173 9.80 -4.52 -17.61
N ALA A 174 10.21 -3.26 -17.61
CA ALA A 174 10.05 -2.38 -16.46
C ALA A 174 8.81 -1.51 -16.67
N ALA A 175 7.82 -1.62 -15.78
CA ALA A 175 6.53 -0.96 -15.95
C ALA A 175 6.18 -0.09 -14.74
N SER A 176 5.44 0.99 -14.94
CA SER A 176 4.82 1.68 -13.80
C SER A 176 3.95 0.70 -13.00
N ASN A 177 3.93 0.86 -11.69
CA ASN A 177 3.39 -0.14 -10.76
C ASN A 177 1.94 -0.60 -11.06
N ARG A 178 1.08 0.30 -11.55
CA ARG A 178 -0.32 0.00 -11.98
C ARG A 178 -0.41 -0.95 -13.19
N LEU A 179 0.62 -0.95 -14.04
CA LEU A 179 0.68 -1.74 -15.28
C LEU A 179 1.37 -3.10 -15.07
N VAL A 180 2.17 -3.25 -14.02
CA VAL A 180 2.86 -4.51 -13.69
C VAL A 180 1.94 -5.74 -13.72
N PRO A 181 0.82 -5.79 -12.96
CA PRO A 181 -0.02 -6.99 -12.93
C PRO A 181 -0.71 -7.32 -14.25
N GLN A 182 -0.73 -6.39 -15.21
CA GLN A 182 -1.34 -6.59 -16.53
C GLN A 182 -0.42 -7.37 -17.49
N LEU A 183 0.87 -7.52 -17.14
CA LEU A 183 1.89 -8.12 -18.00
C LEU A 183 2.49 -9.40 -17.40
N THR A 184 2.25 -9.71 -16.13
CA THR A 184 2.88 -10.84 -15.42
C THR A 184 2.46 -12.22 -15.96
N ASN A 185 1.33 -12.30 -16.67
CA ASN A 185 0.88 -13.54 -17.30
C ASN A 185 1.71 -13.96 -18.53
N ARG A 186 2.43 -13.03 -19.15
CA ARG A 186 3.13 -13.26 -20.43
C ARG A 186 4.55 -12.71 -20.49
N ALA A 187 4.95 -11.81 -19.60
CA ALA A 187 6.26 -11.16 -19.59
C ALA A 187 6.95 -11.25 -18.22
N ARG A 188 8.27 -11.01 -18.20
CA ARG A 188 9.06 -10.93 -16.96
C ARG A 188 9.14 -9.48 -16.52
N VAL A 189 8.27 -9.11 -15.59
CA VAL A 189 8.02 -7.70 -15.25
C VAL A 189 8.72 -7.28 -13.96
N SER A 190 9.34 -6.10 -13.95
CA SER A 190 9.77 -5.35 -12.76
C SER A 190 9.06 -4.00 -12.69
N VAL A 191 9.06 -3.39 -11.52
CA VAL A 191 8.53 -2.04 -11.34
C VAL A 191 9.60 -1.04 -11.81
N PHE A 192 9.21 -0.10 -12.68
CA PHE A 192 10.08 0.98 -13.12
C PHE A 192 10.52 1.84 -11.92
N GLY A 193 11.81 2.22 -11.89
CA GLY A 193 12.38 2.97 -10.76
C GLY A 193 12.73 2.15 -9.52
N LEU A 194 12.35 0.87 -9.45
CA LEU A 194 12.75 0.00 -8.33
C LEU A 194 14.19 -0.49 -8.51
N GLY A 195 15.10 0.00 -7.67
CA GLY A 195 16.51 -0.40 -7.68
C GLY A 195 16.71 -1.92 -7.55
N GLY A 196 17.71 -2.45 -8.27
CA GLY A 196 18.07 -3.87 -8.24
C GLY A 196 17.15 -4.82 -9.01
N SER A 197 15.97 -4.38 -9.45
CA SER A 197 15.02 -5.22 -10.18
C SER A 197 15.13 -5.01 -11.70
N ARG A 198 15.90 -5.89 -12.36
CA ARG A 198 16.08 -5.94 -13.83
C ARG A 198 16.49 -4.58 -14.44
N PRO A 199 17.75 -4.13 -14.22
CA PRO A 199 18.21 -2.81 -14.67
C PRO A 199 18.20 -2.64 -16.20
N ASP A 200 18.28 -3.73 -16.95
CA ASP A 200 18.32 -3.74 -18.41
C ASP A 200 17.08 -4.43 -19.00
N ALA A 201 15.87 -3.96 -18.67
CA ALA A 201 14.67 -4.45 -19.31
C ALA A 201 14.70 -4.21 -20.84
N GLU A 202 14.15 -5.12 -21.64
CA GLU A 202 14.01 -4.92 -23.09
C GLU A 202 12.99 -3.83 -23.42
N TRP A 203 11.98 -3.68 -22.56
CA TRP A 203 10.89 -2.72 -22.73
C TRP A 203 10.67 -1.93 -21.44
N ILE A 204 10.28 -0.66 -21.60
CA ILE A 204 9.83 0.18 -20.50
C ILE A 204 8.47 0.74 -20.87
N ILE A 205 7.46 0.58 -20.02
CA ILE A 205 6.17 1.23 -20.19
C ILE A 205 5.86 2.07 -18.95
N ASP A 206 5.79 3.39 -19.17
CA ASP A 206 5.61 4.35 -18.11
C ASP A 206 4.29 5.14 -18.25
N ASP A 207 3.61 5.39 -17.13
CA ASP A 207 2.46 6.29 -17.00
C ASP A 207 2.93 7.67 -16.49
N SER A 208 3.46 8.46 -17.42
CA SER A 208 4.06 9.76 -17.12
C SER A 208 3.03 10.83 -16.71
N ALA A 209 1.76 10.62 -17.05
CA ALA A 209 0.68 11.54 -16.70
C ALA A 209 0.11 11.30 -15.29
N GLN A 210 0.18 10.07 -14.76
CA GLN A 210 -0.25 9.75 -13.38
C GLN A 210 0.79 8.88 -12.65
N PRO A 211 1.96 9.46 -12.33
CA PRO A 211 2.98 8.76 -11.55
C PRO A 211 2.42 8.38 -10.17
N GLN A 212 2.69 7.13 -9.75
CA GLN A 212 2.09 6.58 -8.53
C GLN A 212 2.68 7.11 -7.22
N GLY A 213 3.91 7.64 -7.26
CA GLY A 213 4.66 7.99 -6.05
C GLY A 213 5.21 6.79 -5.27
N TRP A 214 5.19 5.60 -5.88
CA TRP A 214 5.89 4.42 -5.39
C TRP A 214 6.40 3.60 -6.59
N PRO A 215 7.64 3.08 -6.57
CA PRO A 215 8.58 3.03 -5.45
C PRO A 215 9.37 4.34 -5.24
N ILE A 216 9.32 5.25 -6.20
CA ILE A 216 9.99 6.54 -6.18
C ILE A 216 8.98 7.68 -6.25
N ALA A 217 9.39 8.87 -5.80
CA ALA A 217 8.55 10.05 -5.84
C ALA A 217 8.19 10.43 -7.29
N PRO A 218 7.04 11.09 -7.54
CA PRO A 218 6.62 11.49 -8.88
C PRO A 218 7.66 12.31 -9.65
N ASP A 219 8.42 13.17 -8.96
CA ASP A 219 9.46 13.99 -9.60
C ASP A 219 10.70 13.17 -9.97
N ASP A 220 11.07 12.20 -9.13
CA ASP A 220 12.17 11.27 -9.43
C ASP A 220 11.81 10.34 -10.59
N ASP A 221 10.55 9.91 -10.67
CA ASP A 221 10.03 9.10 -11.78
C ASP A 221 10.13 9.85 -13.11
N ARG A 222 9.68 11.11 -13.15
CA ARG A 222 9.82 11.99 -14.33
C ARG A 222 11.28 12.23 -14.70
N ARG A 223 12.15 12.45 -13.71
CA ARG A 223 13.59 12.63 -13.95
C ARG A 223 14.19 11.36 -14.56
N LEU A 224 13.91 10.20 -13.96
CA LEU A 224 14.41 8.91 -14.43
C LEU A 224 13.91 8.59 -15.84
N LEU A 225 12.64 8.82 -16.15
CA LEU A 225 12.10 8.66 -17.49
C LEU A 225 12.83 9.55 -18.50
N SER A 226 13.07 10.81 -18.14
CA SER A 226 13.80 11.77 -18.99
C SER A 226 15.24 11.32 -19.23
N GLU A 227 15.94 10.85 -18.20
CA GLU A 227 17.29 10.28 -18.30
C GLU A 227 17.30 9.05 -19.23
N VAL A 228 16.33 8.15 -19.09
CA VAL A 228 16.23 6.93 -19.92
C VAL A 228 15.94 7.28 -21.38
N ARG A 229 15.11 8.29 -21.65
CA ARG A 229 14.85 8.77 -23.03
C ARG A 229 16.10 9.37 -23.67
N ASN A 230 16.93 10.04 -22.89
CA ASN A 230 18.07 10.80 -23.40
C ASN A 230 19.40 10.02 -23.40
N ASN A 231 19.48 8.88 -22.72
CA ASN A 231 20.73 8.12 -22.59
C ASN A 231 21.13 7.33 -23.85
N GLY A 232 20.29 7.32 -24.91
CA GLY A 232 20.55 6.63 -26.17
C GLY A 232 20.41 5.09 -26.13
N ARG A 233 20.25 4.48 -24.96
CA ARG A 233 20.07 3.01 -24.78
C ARG A 233 18.67 2.55 -25.16
N TYR A 234 17.68 3.42 -25.04
CA TYR A 234 16.30 3.14 -25.40
C TYR A 234 15.84 4.03 -26.56
N ARG A 235 14.93 3.52 -27.38
CA ARG A 235 14.19 4.29 -28.37
C ARG A 235 12.73 4.42 -27.95
N THR A 236 12.14 5.59 -28.12
CA THR A 236 10.71 5.78 -27.92
C THR A 236 9.92 5.13 -29.05
N VAL A 237 9.06 4.18 -28.70
CA VAL A 237 8.24 3.39 -29.60
C VAL A 237 6.80 3.93 -29.66
N ALA A 238 6.33 4.57 -28.58
CA ALA A 238 5.15 5.42 -28.55
C ALA A 238 5.20 6.39 -27.37
N ASP A 239 4.49 7.50 -27.51
CA ASP A 239 4.23 8.52 -26.50
C ASP A 239 2.80 9.03 -26.76
N GLN A 240 1.80 8.47 -26.06
CA GLN A 240 0.37 8.65 -26.35
C GLN A 240 -0.46 8.61 -25.07
N ASP A 241 -1.42 9.52 -24.93
CA ASP A 241 -2.37 9.59 -23.80
C ASP A 241 -1.72 9.56 -22.40
N GLY A 242 -0.49 10.08 -22.30
CA GLY A 242 0.27 10.10 -21.04
C GLY A 242 0.99 8.79 -20.73
N TYR A 243 1.09 7.87 -21.69
CA TYR A 243 1.91 6.67 -21.61
C TYR A 243 3.11 6.75 -22.55
N VAL A 244 4.27 6.37 -22.04
CA VAL A 244 5.52 6.30 -22.80
C VAL A 244 5.96 4.85 -22.89
N LEU A 245 6.08 4.34 -24.12
CA LEU A 245 6.60 3.00 -24.40
C LEU A 245 7.99 3.13 -25.03
N LEU A 246 8.98 2.55 -24.38
CA LEU A 246 10.37 2.53 -24.81
C LEU A 246 10.82 1.09 -25.09
N GLN A 247 11.72 0.93 -26.05
CA GLN A 247 12.38 -0.34 -26.35
C GLN A 247 13.88 -0.16 -26.32
N ARG A 248 14.59 -1.10 -25.71
CA ARG A 248 16.05 -1.12 -25.71
C ARG A 248 16.57 -1.25 -27.15
N ARG A 249 17.60 -0.47 -27.49
CA ARG A 249 18.30 -0.63 -28.77
C ARG A 249 19.12 -1.93 -28.76
N PRO A 250 19.31 -2.56 -29.93
CA PRO A 250 20.24 -3.68 -30.07
C PRO A 250 21.67 -3.27 -29.75
#